data_AF-A0A7C0U031-F1
#
_entry.id   AF-A0A7C0U031-F1
#
_cell.length_a   1.000
_cell.length_b   1.000
_cell.length_c   1.000
_cell.angle_alpha   90.00
_cell.angle_beta   90.00
_cell.angle_gamma   90.00
#
_symmetry.space_group_name_H-M   'P 1'
#
loop_
_entity.id
_entity.type
_entity.pdbx_description
1 polymer ?
#
loop_
_entity_poly.entity_id
_entity_poly.type
_entity_poly.pdbx_seq_one_letter_code
_entity_poly.pdbx_strand_id
1 'polypeptide(L)'
;LVVTSPPYFNMQTYAWDNWLRLWFLGYSYEEIAKILFHTESVDRFKEFMEEVLREIYRVLRWNRAAIIVLGRLKLRKKLVDMAETTAPIAEKVGFSVAGIISDSIPKSNKYLWYLRDEDGVSKEVILELHKGEYRGQGVEIDWENARPLTVIREVMTT
;
A
#
# COMPACT_ATOMS: atom_id res chain seq x y z
N LEU A 1 13.01 10.12 1.15
CA LEU A 1 12.34 8.82 1.27
C LEU A 1 10.86 9.11 1.26
N VAL A 2 10.10 8.39 0.44
CA VAL A 2 8.64 8.31 0.55
C VAL A 2 8.31 6.88 0.92
N VAL A 3 7.43 6.66 1.88
CA VAL A 3 6.85 5.35 2.20
C VAL A 3 5.36 5.55 2.28
N THR A 4 4.59 4.79 1.50
CA THR A 4 3.13 4.94 1.46
C THR A 4 2.44 3.65 1.05
N SER A 5 1.18 3.50 1.44
CA SER A 5 0.28 2.41 1.06
C SER A 5 -0.95 3.02 0.38
N PRO A 6 -0.89 3.33 -0.93
CA PRO A 6 -2.01 3.95 -1.61
C PRO A 6 -3.24 3.01 -1.62
N PRO A 7 -4.46 3.54 -1.83
CA PRO A 7 -5.69 2.74 -1.82
C PRO A 7 -5.58 1.50 -2.71
N TYR A 8 -6.03 0.37 -2.17
CA TYR A 8 -5.95 -0.90 -2.88
C TYR A 8 -7.14 -1.08 -3.83
N PHE A 9 -6.90 -1.81 -4.91
CA PHE A 9 -7.91 -2.23 -5.85
C PHE A 9 -8.96 -3.14 -5.16
N ASN A 10 -10.25 -2.85 -5.36
CA ASN A 10 -11.40 -3.69 -4.98
C ASN A 10 -11.48 -4.17 -3.51
N MET A 11 -10.81 -3.51 -2.55
CA MET A 11 -10.68 -4.11 -1.20
C MET A 11 -11.04 -3.23 -0.03
N GLN A 12 -11.58 -2.03 -0.26
CA GLN A 12 -11.94 -1.17 0.85
C GLN A 12 -13.32 -0.56 0.66
N THR A 13 -14.26 -1.08 1.43
CA THR A 13 -15.51 -0.42 1.74
C THR A 13 -15.25 0.69 2.77
N TYR A 14 -14.22 1.52 2.60
CA TYR A 14 -13.75 2.50 3.60
C TYR A 14 -14.88 3.34 4.19
N ALA A 15 -15.81 3.80 3.34
CA ALA A 15 -16.97 4.55 3.79
C ALA A 15 -17.86 3.71 4.70
N TRP A 16 -18.18 2.48 4.29
CA TRP A 16 -18.92 1.52 5.11
C TRP A 16 -18.16 1.16 6.38
N ASP A 17 -16.88 0.79 6.31
CA ASP A 17 -16.10 0.37 7.47
C ASP A 17 -15.99 1.49 8.52
N ASN A 18 -16.09 2.74 8.07
CA ASN A 18 -16.11 3.93 8.92
C ASN A 18 -17.53 4.50 9.12
N TRP A 19 -18.60 3.77 8.80
CA TRP A 19 -19.98 4.30 8.81
C TRP A 19 -20.35 4.92 10.15
N LEU A 20 -19.94 4.31 11.27
CA LEU A 20 -20.24 4.83 12.61
C LEU A 20 -19.50 6.15 12.88
N ARG A 21 -18.24 6.26 12.46
CA ARG A 21 -17.47 7.51 12.57
C ARG A 21 -18.06 8.60 11.69
N LEU A 22 -18.48 8.26 10.47
CA LEU A 22 -19.15 9.19 9.56
C LEU A 22 -20.47 9.68 10.13
N TRP A 23 -21.29 8.78 10.69
CA TRP A 23 -22.53 9.12 11.37
C TRP A 23 -22.31 10.08 12.55
N PHE A 24 -21.31 9.82 13.40
CA PHE A 24 -20.95 10.72 14.50
C PHE A 24 -20.54 12.12 14.04
N LEU A 25 -19.91 12.22 12.87
CA LEU A 25 -19.49 13.48 12.26
C LEU A 25 -20.60 14.15 11.43
N GLY A 26 -21.80 13.55 11.35
CA GLY A 26 -22.93 14.08 10.59
C GLY A 26 -22.86 13.82 9.09
N TYR A 27 -22.04 12.88 8.62
CA TYR A 27 -21.92 12.49 7.22
C TYR A 27 -22.67 11.18 6.93
N SER A 28 -23.22 11.05 5.71
CA SER A 28 -23.71 9.78 5.17
C SER A 28 -22.54 8.98 4.57
N TYR A 29 -22.47 7.69 4.88
CA TYR A 29 -21.44 6.83 4.26
C TYR A 29 -21.66 6.69 2.75
N GLU A 30 -22.90 6.71 2.28
CA GLU A 30 -23.26 6.64 0.87
C GLU A 30 -22.75 7.84 0.08
N GLU A 31 -22.79 9.03 0.69
CA GLU A 31 -22.21 10.25 0.10
C GLU A 31 -20.69 10.16 0.04
N ILE A 32 -20.06 9.73 1.12
CA ILE A 32 -18.59 9.58 1.19
C ILE A 32 -18.09 8.46 0.27
N ALA A 33 -18.86 7.39 0.09
CA ALA A 33 -18.51 6.30 -0.82
C ALA A 33 -18.39 6.76 -2.28
N LYS A 34 -19.13 7.81 -2.68
CA LYS A 34 -19.09 8.34 -4.05
C LYS A 34 -17.82 9.15 -4.36
N ILE A 35 -17.16 9.71 -3.33
CA ILE A 35 -15.95 10.54 -3.49
C ILE A 35 -14.66 9.74 -3.29
N LEU A 36 -14.72 8.62 -2.58
CA LEU A 36 -13.55 7.77 -2.37
C LEU A 36 -13.23 6.98 -3.65
N PHE A 37 -11.94 6.82 -3.92
CA PHE A 37 -11.49 5.98 -5.01
C PHE A 37 -11.87 4.52 -4.75
N HIS A 38 -12.79 4.00 -5.56
CA HIS A 38 -13.19 2.60 -5.57
C HIS A 38 -13.29 2.12 -7.01
N THR A 39 -12.51 1.10 -7.38
CA THR A 39 -12.52 0.55 -8.74
C THR A 39 -12.29 -0.96 -8.75
N GLU A 40 -13.05 -1.64 -9.60
CA GLU A 40 -12.81 -3.01 -10.05
C GLU A 40 -12.13 -3.05 -11.43
N SER A 41 -11.82 -1.88 -12.01
CA SER A 41 -11.14 -1.77 -13.30
C SER A 41 -9.64 -1.61 -13.12
N VAL A 42 -8.87 -2.55 -13.69
CA VAL A 42 -7.40 -2.55 -13.60
C VAL A 42 -6.85 -1.31 -14.29
N ASP A 43 -7.46 -0.88 -15.39
CA ASP A 43 -6.99 0.29 -16.15
C ASP A 43 -7.18 1.58 -15.35
N ARG A 44 -8.32 1.75 -14.66
CA ARG A 44 -8.52 2.88 -13.73
C ARG A 44 -7.51 2.89 -12.59
N PHE A 45 -7.14 1.71 -12.08
CA PHE A 45 -6.08 1.60 -11.07
C PHE A 45 -4.73 2.03 -11.64
N LYS A 46 -4.39 1.65 -12.87
CA LYS A 46 -3.16 2.08 -13.54
C LYS A 46 -3.12 3.60 -13.72
N GLU A 47 -4.22 4.21 -14.17
CA GLU A 47 -4.34 5.67 -14.31
C GLU A 47 -4.11 6.38 -12.98
N PHE A 48 -4.80 5.93 -11.92
CA PHE A 48 -4.62 6.46 -10.57
C PHE A 48 -3.18 6.31 -10.07
N MET A 49 -2.57 5.15 -10.27
CA MET A 49 -1.18 4.93 -9.86
C MET A 49 -0.20 5.78 -10.67
N GLU A 50 -0.46 6.06 -11.95
CA GLU A 50 0.36 6.98 -12.73
C GLU A 50 0.33 8.39 -12.14
N GLU A 51 -0.85 8.90 -11.75
CA GLU A 51 -0.99 10.21 -11.11
C GLU A 51 -0.25 10.27 -9.77
N VAL A 52 -0.46 9.26 -8.91
CA VAL A 52 0.23 9.15 -7.61
C VAL A 52 1.75 9.13 -7.81
N LEU A 53 2.25 8.30 -8.74
CA LEU A 53 3.69 8.17 -8.98
C LEU A 53 4.29 9.45 -9.56
N ARG A 54 3.57 10.17 -10.43
CA ARG A 54 4.03 11.47 -10.95
C ARG A 54 4.23 12.48 -9.82
N GLU A 55 3.29 12.55 -8.88
CA GLU A 55 3.40 13.47 -7.76
C GLU A 55 4.50 13.07 -6.78
N ILE A 56 4.63 11.77 -6.47
CA ILE A 56 5.75 11.26 -5.68
C ILE A 56 7.08 11.59 -6.36
N TYR A 57 7.18 11.36 -7.67
CA TYR A 57 8.39 11.70 -8.42
C TYR A 57 8.70 13.18 -8.35
N ARG A 58 7.70 14.06 -8.53
CA ARG A 58 7.86 15.51 -8.49
C ARG A 58 8.44 15.99 -7.15
N VAL A 59 7.95 15.47 -6.02
CA VAL A 59 8.36 15.94 -4.68
C VAL A 59 9.57 15.21 -4.11
N LEU A 60 9.85 13.99 -4.56
CA LEU A 60 11.00 13.22 -4.07
C LEU A 60 12.31 13.85 -4.57
N ARG A 61 13.23 14.10 -3.65
CA ARG A 61 14.58 14.56 -3.97
C ARG A 61 15.32 13.53 -4.83
N TRP A 62 16.22 14.00 -5.68
CA TRP A 62 17.11 13.12 -6.47
C TRP A 62 17.95 12.21 -5.57
N ASN A 63 18.32 11.03 -6.07
CA ASN A 63 19.07 9.98 -5.37
C ASN A 63 18.40 9.53 -4.06
N ARG A 64 17.08 9.29 -4.11
CA ARG A 64 16.26 8.79 -2.99
C ARG A 64 15.30 7.70 -3.44
N ALA A 65 14.89 6.87 -2.48
CA ALA A 65 13.91 5.82 -2.68
C ALA A 65 12.47 6.28 -2.38
N ALA A 66 11.52 5.65 -3.05
CA ALA A 66 10.11 5.58 -2.72
C ALA A 66 9.72 4.10 -2.53
N ILE A 67 9.04 3.81 -1.43
CA ILE A 67 8.57 2.47 -1.06
C ILE A 67 7.05 2.49 -1.11
N ILE A 68 6.48 1.73 -2.03
CA ILE A 68 5.02 1.67 -2.23
C ILE A 68 4.54 0.31 -1.76
N VAL A 69 3.85 0.29 -0.62
CA VAL A 69 3.25 -0.93 -0.07
C VAL A 69 1.93 -1.15 -0.80
N LEU A 70 1.83 -2.29 -1.48
CA LEU A 70 0.68 -2.72 -2.24
C LEU A 70 0.24 -4.10 -1.75
N GLY A 71 -0.88 -4.58 -2.25
CA GLY A 71 -1.43 -5.90 -1.99
C GLY A 71 -1.53 -6.79 -3.22
N ARG A 72 -1.88 -8.05 -2.97
CA ARG A 72 -2.40 -8.97 -3.99
C ARG A 72 -3.89 -9.14 -3.81
N LEU A 73 -4.59 -9.40 -4.89
CA LEU A 73 -6.03 -9.63 -4.86
C LEU A 73 -6.45 -10.60 -5.96
N LYS A 74 -7.59 -11.27 -5.78
CA LYS A 74 -8.21 -12.02 -6.87
C LYS A 74 -9.30 -11.20 -7.55
N LEU A 75 -9.13 -10.97 -8.85
CA LEU A 75 -10.16 -10.41 -9.72
C LEU A 75 -10.66 -11.50 -10.66
N ARG A 76 -11.96 -11.84 -10.62
CA ARG A 76 -12.57 -12.85 -11.51
C ARG A 76 -11.77 -14.17 -11.57
N LYS A 77 -11.31 -14.66 -10.42
CA LYS A 77 -10.46 -15.86 -10.22
C LYS A 77 -8.99 -15.73 -10.68
N LYS A 78 -8.57 -14.59 -11.22
CA LYS A 78 -7.17 -14.32 -11.55
C LYS A 78 -6.51 -13.54 -10.42
N LEU A 79 -5.35 -14.00 -9.95
CA LEU A 79 -4.53 -13.24 -9.02
C LEU A 79 -3.90 -12.05 -9.75
N VAL A 80 -4.06 -10.86 -9.20
CA VAL A 80 -3.44 -9.62 -9.67
C VAL A 80 -2.45 -9.18 -8.61
N ASP A 81 -1.18 -9.09 -9.02
CA ASP A 81 -0.13 -8.47 -8.23
C ASP A 81 -0.05 -6.98 -8.57
N MET A 82 -0.41 -6.13 -7.61
CA MET A 82 -0.46 -4.70 -7.85
C MET A 82 0.94 -4.09 -8.00
N ALA A 83 1.98 -4.66 -7.38
CA ALA A 83 3.35 -4.19 -7.54
C ALA A 83 3.85 -4.48 -8.96
N GLU A 84 3.62 -5.69 -9.48
CA GLU A 84 3.95 -6.04 -10.87
C GLU A 84 3.19 -5.16 -11.87
N THR A 85 1.92 -4.85 -11.58
CA THR A 85 1.09 -3.97 -12.42
C THR A 85 1.60 -2.52 -12.39
N THR A 86 2.12 -2.07 -11.25
CA THR A 86 2.57 -0.68 -11.02
C THR A 86 3.99 -0.43 -11.51
N ALA A 87 4.88 -1.43 -11.47
CA ALA A 87 6.28 -1.32 -11.89
C ALA A 87 6.48 -0.64 -13.26
N PRO A 88 5.84 -1.08 -14.37
CA PRO A 88 6.03 -0.44 -15.68
C PRO A 88 5.52 1.01 -15.73
N ILE A 89 4.55 1.36 -14.89
CA ILE A 89 4.05 2.74 -14.76
C ILE A 89 5.11 3.60 -14.08
N ALA A 90 5.75 3.08 -13.03
CA ALA A 90 6.83 3.78 -12.34
C ALA A 90 8.02 4.05 -13.27
N GLU A 91 8.39 3.08 -14.10
CA GLU A 91 9.44 3.26 -15.10
C GLU A 91 9.08 4.34 -16.13
N LYS A 92 7.84 4.33 -16.63
CA LYS A 92 7.31 5.37 -17.53
C LYS A 92 7.37 6.77 -16.91
N VAL A 93 7.14 6.88 -15.59
CA VAL A 93 7.22 8.15 -14.84
C VAL A 93 8.68 8.60 -14.64
N GLY A 94 9.66 7.69 -14.72
CA GLY A 94 11.08 7.98 -14.62
C GLY A 94 11.77 7.43 -13.38
N PHE A 95 11.10 6.56 -12.61
CA PHE A 95 11.75 5.78 -11.56
C PHE A 95 12.53 4.61 -12.15
N SER A 96 13.53 4.13 -11.42
CA SER A 96 14.10 2.80 -11.60
C SER A 96 13.45 1.83 -10.60
N VAL A 97 13.00 0.67 -11.07
CA VAL A 97 12.45 -0.38 -10.19
C VAL A 97 13.61 -1.17 -9.60
N ALA A 98 13.79 -1.08 -8.28
CA ALA A 98 14.86 -1.77 -7.59
C ALA A 98 14.48 -3.21 -7.22
N GLY A 99 13.21 -3.44 -6.89
CA GLY A 99 12.72 -4.76 -6.53
C GLY A 99 11.25 -4.78 -6.11
N ILE A 100 10.71 -5.99 -6.06
CA ILE A 100 9.39 -6.28 -5.49
C ILE A 100 9.61 -7.27 -4.34
N ILE A 101 9.21 -6.87 -3.15
CA ILE A 101 9.36 -7.65 -1.93
C ILE A 101 7.99 -8.20 -1.54
N SER A 102 7.89 -9.50 -1.34
CA SER A 102 6.66 -10.12 -0.84
C SER A 102 6.74 -10.26 0.68
N ASP A 103 5.75 -9.73 1.39
CA ASP A 103 5.61 -9.90 2.83
C ASP A 103 4.34 -10.71 3.16
N SER A 104 4.51 -11.79 3.92
CA SER A 104 3.42 -12.66 4.34
C SER A 104 2.97 -12.28 5.74
N ILE A 105 1.77 -11.70 5.84
CA ILE A 105 1.19 -11.34 7.13
C ILE A 105 0.30 -12.50 7.62
N PRO A 106 0.55 -13.05 8.83
CA PRO A 106 -0.31 -14.07 9.43
C PRO A 106 -1.76 -13.60 9.52
N LYS A 107 -2.72 -14.47 9.20
CA LYS A 107 -4.15 -14.18 9.28
C LYS A 107 -4.61 -13.67 10.64
N SER A 108 -4.02 -14.20 11.73
CA SER A 108 -4.31 -13.79 13.11
C SER A 108 -4.04 -12.30 13.37
N ASN A 109 -3.22 -11.67 12.54
CA ASN A 109 -2.79 -10.29 12.71
C ASN A 109 -3.56 -9.32 11.79
N LYS A 110 -4.60 -9.80 11.08
CA LYS A 110 -5.39 -8.98 10.16
C LYS A 110 -6.72 -8.56 10.78
N TYR A 111 -7.04 -7.28 10.64
CA TYR A 111 -8.34 -6.72 11.00
C TYR A 111 -9.49 -7.36 10.19
N LEU A 112 -9.22 -7.70 8.92
CA LEU A 112 -10.16 -8.36 8.02
C LEU A 112 -10.06 -9.89 8.14
N TRP A 113 -10.08 -10.41 9.36
CA TRP A 113 -9.93 -11.85 9.65
C TRP A 113 -11.02 -12.74 9.00
N TYR A 114 -12.14 -12.14 8.60
CA TYR A 114 -13.23 -12.82 7.90
C TYR A 114 -12.96 -13.07 6.41
N LEU A 115 -11.92 -12.45 5.83
CA LEU A 115 -11.49 -12.72 4.46
C LEU A 115 -10.75 -14.06 4.40
N ARG A 116 -11.07 -14.87 3.38
CA ARG A 116 -10.51 -16.20 3.22
C ARG A 116 -9.18 -16.09 2.48
N ASP A 117 -8.32 -17.12 2.61
CA ASP A 117 -7.04 -17.12 1.87
C ASP A 117 -7.27 -17.10 0.35
N GLU A 118 -8.41 -17.64 -0.07
CA GLU A 118 -8.86 -17.63 -1.45
C GLU A 118 -9.18 -16.24 -1.99
N ASP A 119 -9.35 -15.21 -1.16
CA ASP A 119 -9.61 -13.84 -1.60
C ASP A 119 -8.31 -13.10 -2.03
N GLY A 120 -7.15 -13.74 -1.86
CA GLY A 120 -5.85 -13.24 -2.33
C GLY A 120 -5.19 -12.23 -1.39
N VAL A 121 -5.81 -11.92 -0.26
CA VAL A 121 -5.41 -10.88 0.70
C VAL A 121 -4.33 -11.36 1.66
N SER A 122 -3.65 -12.49 1.40
CA SER A 122 -2.71 -13.08 2.36
C SER A 122 -1.34 -12.42 2.38
N LYS A 123 -0.99 -11.65 1.33
CA LYS A 123 0.34 -11.05 1.16
C LYS A 123 0.28 -9.58 0.81
N GLU A 124 1.13 -8.80 1.45
CA GLU A 124 1.51 -7.49 0.95
C GLU A 124 2.67 -7.67 -0.05
N VAL A 125 2.71 -6.80 -1.04
CA VAL A 125 3.77 -6.72 -2.05
C VAL A 125 4.27 -5.29 -2.08
N ILE A 126 5.55 -5.13 -1.75
CA ILE A 126 6.18 -3.83 -1.58
C ILE A 126 7.01 -3.57 -2.84
N LEU A 127 6.71 -2.47 -3.52
CA LEU A 127 7.45 -2.01 -4.69
C LEU A 127 8.49 -0.98 -4.25
N GLU A 128 9.77 -1.30 -4.46
CA GLU A 128 10.89 -0.40 -4.21
C GLU A 128 11.27 0.35 -5.49
N LEU A 129 11.23 1.68 -5.44
CA LEU A 129 11.51 2.58 -6.55
C LEU A 129 12.61 3.55 -6.18
N HIS A 130 13.52 3.83 -7.12
CA HIS A 130 14.59 4.80 -6.96
C HIS A 130 14.46 5.94 -7.96
N LYS A 131 14.72 7.17 -7.50
CA LYS A 131 14.84 8.35 -8.36
C LYS A 131 16.30 8.73 -8.50
N GLY A 132 16.80 8.76 -9.74
CA GLY A 132 18.20 9.09 -10.03
C GLY A 132 19.17 7.95 -9.73
N GLU A 133 20.43 8.31 -9.47
CA GLU A 133 21.51 7.38 -9.11
C GLU A 133 21.47 7.09 -7.60
N TYR A 134 20.44 6.38 -7.16
CA TYR A 134 20.37 5.95 -5.77
C TYR A 134 21.55 5.06 -5.41
N ARG A 135 22.18 5.36 -4.26
CA ARG A 135 23.19 4.51 -3.63
C ARG A 135 22.71 4.19 -2.23
N GLY A 136 22.47 2.90 -1.96
CA GLY A 136 22.14 2.43 -0.62
C GLY A 136 23.26 2.77 0.36
N GLN A 137 22.90 3.03 1.62
CA GLN A 137 23.89 3.33 2.66
C GLN A 137 24.64 2.08 3.16
N GLY A 138 24.36 0.90 2.59
CA GLY A 138 24.97 -0.37 3.02
C GLY A 138 24.65 -0.72 4.47
N VAL A 139 23.52 -0.25 5.00
CA VAL A 139 23.09 -0.56 6.37
C VAL A 139 22.67 -2.01 6.40
N GLU A 140 23.42 -2.82 7.14
CA GLU A 140 23.09 -4.20 7.43
C GLU A 140 22.16 -4.22 8.64
N ILE A 141 20.94 -4.72 8.45
CA ILE A 141 19.95 -4.88 9.52
C ILE A 141 20.00 -6.34 9.96
N ASP A 142 20.40 -6.57 11.20
CA ASP A 142 20.29 -7.87 11.85
C ASP A 142 18.83 -8.12 12.21
N TRP A 143 18.07 -8.73 11.29
CA TRP A 143 16.65 -9.02 11.47
C TRP A 143 16.37 -10.02 12.61
N GLU A 144 17.34 -10.86 12.97
CA GLU A 144 17.21 -11.84 14.07
C GLU A 144 17.25 -11.16 15.44
N ASN A 145 18.05 -10.09 15.56
CA ASN A 145 18.20 -9.34 16.82
C ASN A 145 17.57 -7.93 16.77
N ALA A 146 16.93 -7.56 15.66
CA ALA A 146 16.27 -6.27 15.50
C ALA A 146 15.14 -6.12 16.54
N ARG A 147 15.44 -5.42 17.63
CA ARG A 147 14.40 -4.94 18.55
C ARG A 147 13.80 -3.68 17.93
N PRO A 148 12.45 -3.54 17.89
CA PRO A 148 11.84 -2.27 17.50
C PRO A 148 12.46 -1.16 18.35
N LEU A 149 13.11 -0.19 17.71
CA LEU A 149 13.81 0.89 18.42
C LEU A 149 12.89 1.68 19.38
N THR A 150 11.57 1.61 19.14
CA THR A 150 10.56 2.16 20.03
C THR A 150 9.37 1.19 20.13
N VAL A 151 9.25 0.44 21.22
CA VAL A 151 7.95 -0.12 21.64
C VAL A 151 7.36 0.90 22.61
N ILE A 152 6.48 1.79 22.12
CA ILE A 152 5.68 2.63 23.02
C ILE A 152 4.65 1.70 23.66
N ARG A 153 4.99 1.15 24.84
CA ARG A 153 3.98 0.52 25.71
C ARG A 153 3.28 1.67 26.40
N GLU A 154 2.05 2.00 25.99
CA GLU A 154 1.18 2.80 26.84
C GLU A 154 1.02 2.05 28.16
N VAL A 155 1.66 2.56 29.21
CA VAL A 155 1.46 2.06 30.56
C VAL A 155 0.07 2.53 30.96
N MET A 156 -0.93 1.65 30.86
CA MET A 156 -2.24 1.90 31.44
C MET A 156 -2.04 2.05 32.95
N THR A 157 -2.08 3.29 33.41
CA THR A 157 -2.09 3.59 34.84
C THR A 157 -3.49 3.22 35.34
N THR A 158 -3.52 2.35 36.35
CA THR A 158 -4.74 1.81 36.97
C THR A 158 -5.41 2.84 37.86
#